data_AF-A0A1F6R5E4-F1
#
_entry.id   AF-A0A1F6R5E4-F1
#
_cell.length_a   1.000
_cell.length_b   1.000
_cell.length_c   1.000
_cell.angle_alpha   90.00
_cell.angle_beta   90.00
_cell.angle_gamma   90.00
#
_symmetry.space_group_name_H-M   'P 1'
#
loop_
_entity.id
_entity.type
_entity.pdbx_description
1 polymer ?
#
loop_
_entity_poly.entity_id
_entity_poly.type
_entity_poly.pdbx_seq_one_letter_code
_entity_poly.pdbx_strand_id
1 'polypeptide(L)'
;MEEQGNLNLKAFILSNSIVYFAAGLFGSFYFLFIEKMGGSIENFGISVGLMTIAQASTSYFGGKYSDKFGRKPFLIASGFISALTVFLYTIINSLWQLFALQVLNGIISSIYGTSELSFLGDITEKTTRGLNIGKYNAIVGIFAGLAVILGGFLIGKFGFKLIFYFCSLFYLVGTLLLLRIKE
;
A
#
# COMPACT_ATOMS: atom_id res chain seq x y z
N MET A 1 -11.28 -16.22 23.36
CA MET A 1 -11.61 -14.98 22.63
C MET A 1 -10.41 -14.04 22.59
N GLU A 2 -9.72 -13.82 23.71
CA GLU A 2 -8.50 -12.97 23.80
C GLU A 2 -7.31 -13.50 22.95
N GLU A 3 -7.08 -14.83 22.95
CA GLU A 3 -6.01 -15.45 22.16
C GLU A 3 -6.20 -15.31 20.64
N GLN A 4 -7.45 -15.44 20.17
CA GLN A 4 -7.79 -15.29 18.75
C GLN A 4 -7.64 -13.83 18.28
N GLY A 5 -8.03 -12.86 19.11
CA GLY A 5 -7.81 -11.43 18.82
C GLY A 5 -6.33 -11.07 18.69
N ASN A 6 -5.49 -11.62 19.57
CA ASN A 6 -4.03 -11.42 19.52
C ASN A 6 -3.39 -12.06 18.28
N LEU A 7 -3.84 -13.26 17.89
CA LEU A 7 -3.39 -13.92 16.65
C LEU A 7 -3.78 -13.11 15.41
N ASN A 8 -5.01 -12.60 15.36
CA ASN A 8 -5.49 -11.74 14.27
C ASN A 8 -4.67 -10.44 14.17
N LEU A 9 -4.41 -9.78 15.30
CA LEU A 9 -3.59 -8.57 15.35
C LEU A 9 -2.15 -8.82 14.85
N LYS A 10 -1.51 -9.91 15.28
CA LYS A 10 -0.16 -10.28 14.81
C LYS A 10 -0.14 -10.57 13.31
N ALA A 11 -1.12 -11.32 12.80
CA ALA A 11 -1.25 -11.61 11.38
C ALA A 11 -1.50 -10.34 10.56
N PHE A 12 -2.31 -9.42 11.08
CA PHE A 12 -2.59 -8.13 10.46
C PHE A 12 -1.34 -7.24 10.41
N ILE A 13 -0.58 -7.16 11.52
CA ILE A 13 0.70 -6.44 11.57
C ILE A 13 1.67 -7.03 10.54
N LEU A 14 1.82 -8.36 10.49
CA LEU A 14 2.74 -9.01 9.57
C LEU A 14 2.37 -8.73 8.11
N SER A 15 1.09 -8.88 7.76
CA SER A 15 0.57 -8.58 6.44
C SER A 15 0.88 -7.14 6.02
N ASN A 16 0.50 -6.17 6.84
CA ASN A 16 0.73 -4.76 6.54
C ASN A 16 2.23 -4.42 6.51
N SER A 17 3.05 -5.02 7.36
CA SER A 17 4.50 -4.82 7.31
C SER A 17 5.07 -5.20 5.93
N ILE A 18 4.58 -6.28 5.32
CA ILE A 18 4.98 -6.69 3.97
C ILE A 18 4.46 -5.70 2.92
N VAL A 19 3.22 -5.24 3.04
CA VAL A 19 2.62 -4.26 2.13
C VAL A 19 3.38 -2.92 2.16
N TYR A 20 3.69 -2.41 3.35
CA TYR A 20 4.44 -1.17 3.51
C TYR A 20 5.91 -1.32 3.16
N PHE A 21 6.48 -2.52 3.31
CA PHE A 21 7.80 -2.82 2.75
C PHE A 21 7.76 -2.69 1.21
N ALA A 22 6.73 -3.22 0.55
CA ALA A 22 6.56 -3.04 -0.91
C ALA A 22 6.43 -1.56 -1.30
N ALA A 23 5.64 -0.79 -0.54
CA ALA A 23 5.46 0.65 -0.78
C ALA A 23 6.78 1.43 -0.61
N GLY A 24 7.56 1.12 0.43
CA GLY A 24 8.84 1.78 0.71
C GLY A 24 9.92 1.52 -0.34
N LEU A 25 9.92 0.35 -0.99
CA LEU A 25 10.88 0.02 -2.05
C LEU A 25 10.79 0.95 -3.27
N PHE A 26 9.62 1.53 -3.53
CA PHE A 26 9.36 2.34 -4.72
C PHE A 26 9.04 3.80 -4.41
N GLY A 27 8.25 4.08 -3.37
CA GLY A 27 7.67 5.41 -3.14
C GLY A 27 8.71 6.54 -3.10
N SER A 28 9.83 6.33 -2.41
CA SER A 28 10.91 7.33 -2.29
C SER A 28 11.69 7.56 -3.59
N PHE A 29 11.61 6.64 -4.55
CA PHE A 29 12.35 6.70 -5.82
C PHE A 29 11.45 6.99 -7.01
N TYR A 30 10.20 7.38 -6.75
CA TYR A 30 9.20 7.59 -7.79
C TYR A 30 9.58 8.70 -8.78
N PHE A 31 10.13 9.81 -8.29
CA PHE A 31 10.62 10.89 -9.14
C PHE A 31 11.70 10.40 -10.12
N LEU A 32 12.69 9.64 -9.62
CA LEU A 32 13.76 9.08 -10.44
C LEU A 32 13.22 8.12 -11.52
N PHE A 33 12.13 7.40 -11.23
CA PHE A 33 11.47 6.58 -12.23
C PHE A 33 10.85 7.41 -13.36
N ILE A 34 10.21 8.54 -13.03
CA ILE A 34 9.68 9.49 -14.04
C ILE A 34 10.80 10.07 -14.89
N GLU A 35 11.91 10.50 -14.28
CA GLU A 35 13.08 11.00 -15.02
C GLU A 35 13.63 9.95 -15.99
N LYS A 36 13.68 8.68 -15.57
CA LYS A 36 14.11 7.57 -16.45
C LYS A 36 13.17 7.33 -17.63
N MET A 37 11.89 7.72 -17.52
CA MET A 37 10.93 7.71 -18.62
C MET A 37 11.00 8.97 -19.49
N GLY A 38 11.94 9.88 -19.23
CA GLY A 38 12.07 11.17 -19.93
C GLY A 38 11.12 12.25 -19.43
N GLY A 39 10.51 12.06 -18.26
CA GLY A 39 9.65 13.07 -17.63
C GLY A 39 10.43 14.08 -16.78
N SER A 40 9.74 15.14 -16.39
CA SER A 40 10.28 16.25 -15.61
C SER A 40 9.62 16.40 -14.23
N ILE A 41 10.05 17.41 -13.47
CA ILE A 41 9.44 17.76 -12.18
C ILE A 41 7.97 18.17 -12.31
N GLU A 42 7.58 18.78 -13.43
CA GLU A 42 6.19 19.10 -13.75
C GLU A 42 5.37 17.82 -13.89
N ASN A 43 5.91 16.79 -14.57
CA ASN A 43 5.21 15.51 -14.70
C ASN A 43 5.06 14.80 -13.35
N PHE A 44 6.06 14.88 -12.48
CA PHE A 44 5.96 14.38 -11.10
C PHE A 44 4.86 15.11 -10.33
N GLY A 45 4.82 16.44 -10.40
CA GLY A 45 3.79 17.26 -9.77
C GLY A 45 2.38 16.91 -10.25
N ILE A 46 2.18 16.82 -11.58
CA ILE A 46 0.91 16.40 -12.18
C ILE A 46 0.50 15.01 -11.68
N SER A 47 1.44 14.06 -11.70
CA SER A 47 1.22 12.68 -11.29
C SER A 47 0.77 12.58 -9.82
N VAL A 48 1.49 13.23 -8.89
CA VAL A 48 1.16 13.21 -7.47
C VAL A 48 -0.13 13.99 -7.20
N GLY A 49 -0.36 15.09 -7.93
CA GLY A 49 -1.60 15.87 -7.87
C GLY A 49 -2.81 15.04 -8.29
N LEU A 50 -2.75 14.35 -9.43
CA LEU A 50 -3.81 13.45 -9.91
C LEU A 50 -4.10 12.32 -8.92
N MET A 51 -3.06 11.70 -8.37
CA MET A 51 -3.20 10.68 -7.34
C MET A 51 -3.94 11.24 -6.10
N THR A 52 -3.54 12.42 -5.62
CA THR A 52 -4.15 13.07 -4.45
C THR A 52 -5.61 13.45 -4.70
N ILE A 53 -5.92 14.01 -5.87
CA ILE A 53 -7.30 14.36 -6.25
C ILE A 53 -8.16 13.09 -6.33
N ALA A 54 -7.65 12.03 -6.95
CA ALA A 54 -8.36 10.76 -7.06
C ALA A 54 -8.59 10.13 -5.67
N GLN A 55 -7.56 10.15 -4.82
CA GLN A 55 -7.65 9.70 -3.43
C GLN A 55 -8.73 10.48 -2.67
N ALA A 56 -8.66 11.82 -2.67
CA ALA A 56 -9.61 12.67 -1.96
C ALA A 56 -11.05 12.48 -2.45
N SER A 57 -11.24 12.40 -3.77
CA SER A 57 -12.55 12.23 -4.40
C SER A 57 -13.17 10.85 -4.10
N THR A 58 -12.33 9.84 -3.84
CA THR A 58 -12.80 8.47 -3.53
C THR A 58 -12.85 8.16 -2.04
N SER A 59 -12.23 8.96 -1.16
CA SER A 59 -12.23 8.73 0.30
C SER A 59 -13.61 8.65 0.93
N TYR A 60 -14.54 9.50 0.50
CA TYR A 60 -15.91 9.44 1.01
C TYR A 60 -16.59 8.11 0.64
N PHE A 61 -16.40 7.66 -0.60
CA PHE A 61 -17.00 6.41 -1.09
C PHE A 61 -16.30 5.18 -0.48
N GLY A 62 -14.97 5.19 -0.40
CA GLY A 62 -14.16 4.14 0.19
C GLY A 62 -14.62 3.81 1.61
N GLY A 63 -14.72 4.82 2.48
CA GLY A 63 -15.21 4.64 3.85
C GLY A 63 -16.67 4.17 3.92
N LYS A 64 -17.57 4.81 3.15
CA LYS A 64 -19.00 4.46 3.17
C LYS A 64 -19.26 3.01 2.75
N TYR A 65 -18.56 2.54 1.71
CA TYR A 65 -18.76 1.19 1.20
C TYR A 65 -18.00 0.15 2.02
N SER A 66 -16.80 0.47 2.55
CA SER A 66 -16.06 -0.44 3.43
C SER A 66 -16.81 -0.73 4.73
N ASP A 67 -17.48 0.27 5.29
CA ASP A 67 -18.30 0.08 6.49
C ASP A 67 -19.58 -0.72 6.21
N LYS A 68 -20.10 -0.68 4.98
CA LYS A 68 -21.34 -1.40 4.60
C LYS A 68 -21.11 -2.87 4.24
N PHE A 69 -20.08 -3.19 3.45
CA PHE A 69 -19.85 -4.56 2.96
C PHE A 69 -18.77 -5.32 3.74
N GLY A 70 -18.24 -4.73 4.81
CA GLY A 70 -17.17 -5.30 5.63
C GLY A 70 -15.79 -4.84 5.17
N ARG A 71 -14.89 -4.65 6.14
CA ARG A 71 -13.58 -4.01 5.93
C ARG A 71 -12.55 -4.95 5.28
N LYS A 72 -12.62 -6.24 5.62
CA LYS A 72 -11.67 -7.26 5.13
C LYS A 72 -11.73 -7.48 3.60
N PRO A 73 -12.91 -7.62 2.95
CA PRO A 73 -12.98 -7.74 1.49
C PRO A 73 -12.35 -6.56 0.74
N PHE A 74 -12.52 -5.33 1.24
CA PHE A 74 -11.90 -4.15 0.62
C PHE A 74 -10.39 -4.13 0.78
N LEU A 75 -9.86 -4.53 1.94
CA LEU A 75 -8.41 -4.69 2.13
C LEU A 75 -7.82 -5.72 1.17
N ILE A 76 -8.51 -6.85 1.00
CA ILE A 76 -8.06 -7.91 0.08
C ILE A 76 -8.11 -7.44 -1.37
N ALA A 77 -9.23 -6.83 -1.79
CA ALA A 77 -9.40 -6.34 -3.15
C ALA A 77 -8.38 -5.25 -3.47
N SER A 78 -8.22 -4.27 -2.60
CA SER A 78 -7.22 -3.20 -2.76
C SER A 78 -5.80 -3.75 -2.83
N GLY A 79 -5.44 -4.73 -1.97
CA GLY A 79 -4.14 -5.39 -2.01
C GLY A 79 -3.84 -6.12 -3.33
N PHE A 80 -4.81 -6.86 -3.89
CA PHE A 80 -4.66 -7.50 -5.19
C PHE A 80 -4.57 -6.49 -6.34
N ILE A 81 -5.40 -5.44 -6.31
CA ILE A 81 -5.36 -4.39 -7.32
C ILE A 81 -4.03 -3.62 -7.23
N SER A 82 -3.48 -3.39 -6.02
CA SER A 82 -2.13 -2.83 -5.84
C SER A 82 -1.07 -3.71 -6.48
N ALA A 83 -1.10 -5.02 -6.24
CA ALA A 83 -0.15 -5.94 -6.87
C ALA A 83 -0.18 -5.87 -8.40
N LEU A 84 -1.39 -5.87 -8.98
CA LEU A 84 -1.57 -5.73 -10.43
C LEU A 84 -1.09 -4.36 -10.92
N THR A 85 -1.45 -3.29 -10.23
CA THR A 85 -1.09 -1.91 -10.59
C THR A 85 0.43 -1.74 -10.61
N VAL A 86 1.12 -2.24 -9.59
CA VAL A 86 2.59 -2.23 -9.50
C VAL A 86 3.22 -3.09 -10.61
N PHE A 87 2.63 -4.24 -10.96
CA PHE A 87 3.09 -5.02 -12.10
C PHE A 87 2.97 -4.26 -13.43
N LEU A 88 1.89 -3.47 -13.61
CA LEU A 88 1.70 -2.67 -14.83
C LEU A 88 2.81 -1.62 -15.03
N TYR A 89 3.45 -1.12 -13.97
CA TYR A 89 4.62 -0.24 -14.11
C TYR A 89 5.79 -0.88 -14.87
N THR A 90 5.84 -2.21 -15.01
CA THR A 90 6.90 -2.90 -15.77
C THR A 90 6.74 -2.81 -17.29
N ILE A 91 5.51 -2.53 -17.75
CA ILE A 91 5.14 -2.54 -19.18
C ILE A 91 4.76 -1.18 -19.73
N ILE A 92 4.61 -0.16 -18.87
CA ILE A 92 4.33 1.21 -19.35
C ILE A 92 5.51 1.78 -20.12
N ASN A 93 5.20 2.54 -21.18
CA ASN A 93 6.19 3.16 -22.06
C ASN A 93 5.92 4.66 -22.26
N SER A 94 4.89 5.23 -21.62
CA SER A 94 4.57 6.65 -21.74
C SER A 94 4.08 7.26 -20.42
N LEU A 95 4.27 8.58 -20.28
CA LEU A 95 3.85 9.33 -19.08
C LEU A 95 2.32 9.34 -18.90
N TRP A 96 1.55 9.29 -19.99
CA TRP A 96 0.09 9.20 -19.92
C TRP A 96 -0.39 7.90 -19.25
N GLN A 97 0.29 6.78 -19.53
CA GLN A 97 0.00 5.50 -18.84
C GLN A 97 0.34 5.60 -17.35
N LEU A 98 1.47 6.24 -17.02
CA LEU A 98 1.86 6.51 -15.64
C LEU A 98 0.81 7.37 -14.90
N PHE A 99 0.27 8.41 -15.52
CA PHE A 99 -0.80 9.22 -14.93
C PHE A 99 -2.07 8.40 -14.68
N ALA A 100 -2.45 7.51 -15.60
CA ALA A 100 -3.58 6.60 -15.40
C ALA A 100 -3.35 5.65 -14.21
N LEU A 101 -2.15 5.07 -14.09
CA LEU A 101 -1.79 4.24 -12.94
C LEU A 101 -1.78 5.03 -11.63
N GLN A 102 -1.45 6.31 -11.65
CA GLN A 102 -1.45 7.18 -10.47
C GLN A 102 -2.86 7.54 -10.00
N VAL A 103 -3.78 7.80 -10.93
CA VAL A 103 -5.21 7.93 -10.60
C VAL A 103 -5.70 6.65 -9.94
N LEU A 104 -5.38 5.49 -10.53
CA LEU A 104 -5.74 4.19 -9.97
C LEU A 104 -5.13 3.98 -8.58
N ASN A 105 -3.85 4.30 -8.37
CA ASN A 105 -3.19 4.25 -7.07
C ASN A 105 -3.86 5.14 -6.03
N GLY A 106 -4.31 6.35 -6.41
CA GLY A 106 -5.06 7.22 -5.52
C GLY A 106 -6.35 6.58 -5.02
N ILE A 107 -7.11 5.97 -5.92
CA ILE A 107 -8.35 5.25 -5.60
C ILE A 107 -8.06 4.07 -4.66
N ILE A 108 -7.04 3.26 -4.98
CA ILE A 108 -6.68 2.09 -4.17
C ILE A 108 -6.21 2.50 -2.78
N SER A 109 -5.33 3.52 -2.70
CA SER A 109 -4.79 4.02 -1.44
C SER A 109 -5.89 4.52 -0.50
N SER A 110 -6.88 5.20 -1.06
CA SER A 110 -8.04 5.66 -0.31
C SER A 110 -8.85 4.50 0.30
N ILE A 111 -9.19 3.50 -0.51
CA ILE A 111 -9.93 2.31 -0.08
C ILE A 111 -9.13 1.50 0.96
N TYR A 112 -7.84 1.30 0.70
CA TYR A 112 -6.94 0.56 1.59
C TYR A 112 -6.83 1.26 2.94
N GLY A 113 -6.43 2.54 2.96
CA GLY A 113 -6.17 3.27 4.20
C GLY A 113 -7.41 3.44 5.09
N THR A 114 -8.59 3.68 4.49
CA THR A 114 -9.85 3.76 5.24
C THR A 114 -10.24 2.41 5.85
N SER A 115 -10.07 1.33 5.11
CA SER A 115 -10.38 -0.03 5.59
C SER A 115 -9.36 -0.53 6.62
N GLU A 116 -8.10 -0.14 6.47
CA GLU A 116 -6.97 -0.54 7.32
C GLU A 116 -7.08 0.02 8.73
N LEU A 117 -7.21 1.35 8.85
CA LEU A 117 -7.35 2.05 10.14
C LEU A 117 -8.58 1.55 10.90
N SER A 118 -9.66 1.37 10.17
CA SER A 118 -10.93 0.84 10.64
C SER A 118 -10.79 -0.59 11.17
N PHE A 119 -10.24 -1.51 10.37
CA PHE A 119 -10.06 -2.90 10.76
C PHE A 119 -9.10 -3.04 11.96
N LEU A 120 -8.03 -2.25 12.00
CA LEU A 120 -7.14 -2.18 13.16
C LEU A 120 -7.89 -1.74 14.42
N GLY A 121 -8.82 -0.81 14.30
CA GLY A 121 -9.71 -0.40 15.39
C GLY A 121 -10.62 -1.52 15.89
N ASP A 122 -11.12 -2.38 14.99
CA ASP A 122 -12.04 -3.48 15.34
C ASP A 122 -11.34 -4.64 16.04
N ILE A 123 -10.12 -4.97 15.60
CA ILE A 123 -9.34 -6.08 16.19
C ILE A 123 -8.58 -5.67 17.46
N THR A 124 -8.68 -4.42 17.89
CA THR A 124 -8.03 -3.90 19.10
C THR A 124 -9.02 -3.56 20.20
N GLU A 125 -8.70 -3.96 21.43
CA GLU A 125 -9.53 -3.66 22.60
C GLU A 125 -9.52 -2.17 22.93
N LYS A 126 -10.68 -1.63 23.34
CA LYS A 126 -10.84 -0.19 23.64
C LYS A 126 -9.82 0.34 24.67
N THR A 127 -9.47 -0.46 25.67
CA THR A 127 -8.54 -0.11 26.76
C THR A 127 -7.08 -0.06 26.31
N THR A 128 -6.68 -0.89 25.35
CA THR A 128 -5.29 -1.02 24.86
C THR A 128 -5.10 -0.51 23.44
N ARG A 129 -6.16 0.05 22.81
CA ARG A 129 -6.18 0.49 21.40
C ARG A 129 -5.04 1.44 21.06
N GLY A 130 -4.83 2.48 21.86
CA GLY A 130 -3.75 3.44 21.62
C GLY A 130 -2.37 2.78 21.60
N LEU A 131 -2.12 1.86 22.53
CA LEU A 131 -0.86 1.09 22.60
C LEU A 131 -0.69 0.17 21.38
N ASN A 132 -1.75 -0.54 20.98
CA ASN A 132 -1.70 -1.48 19.86
C ASN A 132 -1.56 -0.75 18.51
N ILE A 133 -2.22 0.38 18.32
CA ILE A 133 -2.04 1.24 17.15
C ILE A 133 -0.62 1.83 17.13
N GLY A 134 -0.08 2.26 18.27
CA GLY A 134 1.30 2.73 18.37
C GLY A 134 2.32 1.64 18.00
N LYS A 135 2.15 0.42 18.52
CA LYS A 135 2.97 -0.75 18.15
C LYS A 135 2.86 -1.08 16.67
N TYR A 136 1.64 -1.07 16.13
CA TYR A 136 1.37 -1.30 14.71
C TYR A 136 2.16 -0.32 13.83
N ASN A 137 2.00 0.99 14.08
CA ASN A 137 2.68 2.04 13.32
C ASN A 137 4.20 1.95 13.44
N ALA A 138 4.72 1.63 14.64
CA ALA A 138 6.15 1.47 14.85
C ALA A 138 6.73 0.32 14.01
N ILE A 139 6.09 -0.86 14.04
CA ILE A 139 6.56 -2.03 13.29
C ILE A 139 6.47 -1.74 11.78
N VAL A 140 5.31 -1.33 11.29
CA VAL A 140 5.09 -1.01 9.88
C VAL A 140 6.07 0.06 9.38
N GLY A 141 6.30 1.11 10.18
CA GLY A 141 7.24 2.18 9.86
C GLY A 141 8.70 1.69 9.77
N ILE A 142 9.12 0.78 10.65
CA ILE A 142 10.47 0.17 10.58
C ILE A 142 10.62 -0.60 9.27
N PHE A 143 9.63 -1.42 8.89
CA PHE A 143 9.68 -2.18 7.63
C PHE A 143 9.69 -1.24 6.41
N ALA A 144 8.89 -0.18 6.41
CA ALA A 144 8.91 0.82 5.35
C ALA A 144 10.28 1.53 5.24
N GLY A 145 10.89 1.91 6.37
CA GLY A 145 12.21 2.53 6.39
C GLY A 145 13.31 1.60 5.88
N LEU A 146 13.32 0.34 6.32
CA LEU A 146 14.24 -0.68 5.81
C LEU A 146 14.07 -0.90 4.31
N ALA A 147 12.83 -0.88 3.82
CA ALA A 147 12.55 -0.99 2.40
C ALA A 147 13.12 0.18 1.59
N VAL A 148 13.04 1.42 2.07
CA VAL A 148 13.64 2.58 1.38
C VAL A 148 15.16 2.41 1.27
N ILE A 149 15.83 1.99 2.35
CA ILE A 149 17.28 1.74 2.35
C ILE A 149 17.65 0.66 1.33
N LEU A 150 16.93 -0.47 1.34
CA LEU A 150 17.16 -1.57 0.41
C LEU A 150 16.81 -1.19 -1.03
N GLY A 151 15.75 -0.42 -1.23
CA GLY A 151 15.27 0.05 -2.53
C GLY A 151 16.33 0.85 -3.26
N GLY A 152 17.02 1.76 -2.56
CA GLY A 152 18.11 2.56 -3.16
C GLY A 152 19.24 1.69 -3.69
N PHE A 153 19.67 0.70 -2.92
CA PHE A 153 20.73 -0.24 -3.33
C PHE A 153 20.29 -1.12 -4.51
N LEU A 154 19.06 -1.64 -4.46
CA LEU A 154 18.52 -2.52 -5.49
C LEU A 154 18.28 -1.79 -6.81
N ILE A 155 17.73 -0.57 -6.78
CA ILE A 155 17.51 0.25 -7.98
C ILE A 155 18.85 0.57 -8.65
N GLY A 156 19.87 0.93 -7.87
CA GLY A 156 21.20 1.25 -8.39
C GLY A 156 21.87 0.09 -9.14
N LYS A 157 21.62 -1.15 -8.73
CA LYS A 157 22.24 -2.36 -9.32
C LYS A 157 21.39 -3.06 -10.38
N PHE A 158 20.09 -3.12 -10.16
CA PHE A 158 19.18 -3.97 -10.95
C PHE A 158 18.10 -3.17 -11.71
N GLY A 159 17.96 -1.88 -11.42
CA GLY A 159 16.98 -1.00 -12.03
C GLY A 159 15.54 -1.21 -11.54
N PHE A 160 14.63 -0.36 -12.04
CA PHE A 160 13.24 -0.29 -11.58
C PHE A 160 12.38 -1.52 -11.91
N LYS A 161 12.61 -2.20 -13.03
CA LYS A 161 11.78 -3.36 -13.42
C LYS A 161 11.82 -4.48 -12.38
N LEU A 162 13.01 -4.78 -11.84
CA LEU A 162 13.15 -5.82 -10.81
C LEU A 162 12.43 -5.42 -9.52
N ILE A 163 12.52 -4.14 -9.13
CA ILE A 163 11.80 -3.61 -7.96
C ILE A 163 10.30 -3.79 -8.11
N PHE A 164 9.73 -3.45 -9.27
CA PHE A 164 8.29 -3.61 -9.49
C PHE A 164 7.84 -5.06 -9.38
N TYR A 165 8.63 -6.02 -9.86
CA TYR A 165 8.32 -7.44 -9.64
C TYR A 165 8.33 -7.81 -8.15
N PHE A 166 9.32 -7.36 -7.39
CA PHE A 166 9.36 -7.60 -5.95
C PHE A 166 8.21 -6.93 -5.20
N CYS A 167 7.92 -5.65 -5.50
CA CYS A 167 6.81 -4.93 -4.91
C CYS A 167 5.48 -5.65 -5.22
N SER A 168 5.25 -6.03 -6.48
CA SER A 168 4.04 -6.77 -6.87
C SER A 168 3.92 -8.10 -6.10
N LEU A 169 5.02 -8.86 -5.99
CA LEU A 169 5.05 -10.09 -5.21
C LEU A 169 4.75 -9.85 -3.72
N PHE A 170 5.33 -8.82 -3.11
CA PHE A 170 5.08 -8.50 -1.70
C PHE A 170 3.65 -8.04 -1.47
N TYR A 171 3.06 -7.24 -2.35
CA TYR A 171 1.64 -6.91 -2.30
C TYR A 171 0.78 -8.19 -2.37
N LEU A 172 1.09 -9.13 -3.27
CA LEU A 172 0.38 -10.42 -3.34
C LEU A 172 0.51 -11.21 -2.05
N VAL A 173 1.74 -11.40 -1.55
CA VAL A 173 2.00 -12.21 -0.35
C VAL A 173 1.36 -11.59 0.89
N GLY A 174 1.49 -10.26 1.08
CA GLY A 174 0.82 -9.54 2.16
C GLY A 174 -0.70 -9.74 2.10
N THR A 175 -1.29 -9.52 0.92
CA THR A 175 -2.74 -9.69 0.70
C THR A 175 -3.20 -11.12 0.97
N LEU A 176 -2.43 -12.14 0.56
CA LEU A 176 -2.75 -13.54 0.84
C LEU A 176 -2.72 -13.87 2.34
N LEU A 177 -1.88 -13.19 3.13
CA LEU A 177 -1.88 -13.35 4.59
C LEU A 177 -3.14 -12.78 5.24
N LEU A 178 -3.72 -11.71 4.68
CA LEU A 178 -5.01 -11.18 5.17
C LEU A 178 -6.14 -12.21 5.09
N LEU A 179 -6.10 -13.12 4.12
CA LEU A 179 -7.11 -14.18 3.99
C LEU A 179 -7.16 -15.10 5.23
N ARG A 180 -6.03 -15.28 5.91
CA ARG A 180 -5.90 -16.15 7.10
C ARG A 180 -6.50 -15.55 8.37
N ILE A 181 -6.76 -14.24 8.38
CA ILE A 181 -7.36 -13.55 9.54
C ILE A 181 -8.82 -13.95 9.63
N LYS A 182 -9.27 -14.49 10.76
CA LYS A 182 -10.69 -14.83 10.95
C LYS A 182 -11.42 -13.63 11.54
N GLU A 183 -12.57 -13.27 10.99
CA GLU A 183 -13.47 -12.27 11.60
C GLU A 183 -14.12 -12.84 12.86
#